data_AF-A0A6N8ACU5-F1
#
_entry.id   AF-A0A6N8ACU5-F1
#
_cell.length_a   1.000
_cell.length_b   1.000
_cell.length_c   1.000
_cell.angle_alpha   90.00
_cell.angle_beta   90.00
_cell.angle_gamma   90.00
#
_symmetry.space_group_name_H-M   'P 1'
#
loop_
_entity.id
_entity.type
_entity.pdbx_description
1 polymer ?
#
loop_
_entity_poly.entity_id
_entity_poly.type
_entity_poly.pdbx_seq_one_letter_code
_entity_poly.pdbx_strand_id
1 'polypeptide(L)'
;RHGFTMPFRIGPRQLFDFAMHPGWSFKTLFAGRPEMANFKMEGYDFDRTESRARATWDTLTRLRDLWPGKLVVKGVLDIEDARALRSAGVDAIQVSSHGARQLEASPAPIEMLSNIRSDLGPDFSLFYDSGIWSGEDVLKALTLGADFVFVGRILQFAIAAAGEAGLEQMWDVLSQELSIAMAQTGQTKLNGDHSLWQRKRDFVGH
;
A
#
# COMPACT_ATOMS: atom_id res chain seq x y z
N ARG A 1 16.73 17.39 -4.15
CA ARG A 1 17.46 18.01 -3.02
C ARG A 1 18.65 17.20 -2.49
N HIS A 2 18.69 15.86 -2.61
CA HIS A 2 19.81 15.02 -2.10
C HIS A 2 20.70 14.37 -3.19
N GLY A 3 20.59 14.75 -4.46
CA GLY A 3 21.37 14.13 -5.55
C GLY A 3 20.98 12.68 -5.89
N PHE A 4 19.89 12.16 -5.32
CA PHE A 4 19.23 10.91 -5.69
C PHE A 4 18.47 11.07 -7.01
N THR A 5 19.19 11.40 -8.07
CA THR A 5 18.66 11.51 -9.44
C THR A 5 19.46 10.52 -10.28
N MET A 6 18.79 9.71 -11.09
CA MET A 6 19.49 8.82 -12.02
C MET A 6 20.10 9.67 -13.15
N PRO A 7 21.37 9.44 -13.54
CA PRO A 7 22.34 8.52 -12.95
C PRO A 7 22.92 9.03 -11.63
N PHE A 8 23.08 8.14 -10.65
CA PHE A 8 23.70 8.46 -9.36
C PHE A 8 25.09 9.06 -9.56
N ARG A 9 25.31 10.26 -9.01
CA ARG A 9 26.63 10.90 -8.99
C ARG A 9 27.24 10.73 -7.60
N ILE A 10 28.38 10.04 -7.53
CA ILE A 10 29.15 9.89 -6.29
C ILE A 10 29.97 11.17 -6.10
N GLY A 11 29.64 11.95 -5.07
CA GLY A 11 30.38 13.13 -4.66
C GLY A 11 30.89 13.02 -3.21
N PRO A 12 31.56 14.06 -2.70
CA PRO A 12 32.11 14.06 -1.33
C PRO A 12 31.06 13.78 -0.25
N ARG A 13 29.83 14.25 -0.45
CA ARG A 13 28.71 14.00 0.47
C ARG A 13 28.31 12.52 0.49
N GLN A 14 28.25 11.87 -0.67
CA GLN A 14 27.96 10.44 -0.77
C GLN A 14 29.08 9.60 -0.17
N LEU A 15 30.34 9.99 -0.36
CA LEU A 15 31.48 9.31 0.25
C LEU A 15 31.42 9.36 1.78
N PHE A 16 31.13 10.53 2.34
CA PHE A 16 30.96 10.70 3.78
C PHE A 16 29.78 9.89 4.32
N ASP A 17 28.65 9.88 3.59
CA ASP A 17 27.47 9.09 3.95
C ASP A 17 27.79 7.58 3.97
N PHE A 18 28.49 7.07 2.96
CA PHE A 18 28.94 5.67 2.94
C PHE A 18 29.91 5.33 4.07
N ALA A 19 30.81 6.27 4.43
CA ALA A 19 31.74 6.08 5.54
C ALA A 19 31.05 6.03 6.91
N MET A 20 29.96 6.77 7.09
CA MET A 20 29.15 6.74 8.32
C MET A 20 28.24 5.50 8.41
N HIS A 21 28.02 4.78 7.31
CA HIS A 21 27.16 3.59 7.26
C HIS A 21 27.92 2.33 6.82
N PRO A 22 29.00 1.93 7.51
CA PRO A 22 29.91 0.88 7.05
C PRO A 22 29.22 -0.47 6.83
N GLY A 23 28.29 -0.84 7.72
CA GLY A 23 27.55 -2.11 7.60
C GLY A 23 26.71 -2.20 6.32
N TRP A 24 26.08 -1.10 5.91
CA TRP A 24 25.32 -1.04 4.65
C TRP A 24 26.27 -0.96 3.44
N SER A 25 27.32 -0.14 3.54
CA SER A 25 28.29 0.09 2.45
C SER A 25 29.04 -1.18 2.07
N PHE A 26 29.56 -1.94 3.04
CA PHE A 26 30.27 -3.19 2.75
C PHE A 26 29.33 -4.25 2.17
N LYS A 27 28.14 -4.44 2.75
CA LYS A 27 27.15 -5.39 2.23
C LYS A 27 26.79 -5.07 0.77
N THR A 28 26.53 -3.80 0.46
CA THR A 28 26.18 -3.36 -0.89
C THR A 28 27.37 -3.51 -1.85
N LEU A 29 28.58 -3.18 -1.41
CA LEU A 29 29.80 -3.33 -2.22
C LEU A 29 30.02 -4.79 -2.64
N PHE A 30 29.85 -5.73 -1.71
CA PHE A 30 30.02 -7.16 -1.99
C PHE A 30 28.86 -7.77 -2.77
N ALA A 31 27.62 -7.30 -2.56
CA ALA A 31 26.45 -7.79 -3.28
C ALA A 31 26.34 -7.20 -4.71
N GLY A 32 27.00 -6.07 -4.97
CA GLY A 32 26.91 -5.35 -6.23
C GLY A 32 25.66 -4.47 -6.33
N ARG A 33 25.49 -3.83 -7.49
CA ARG A 33 24.36 -2.92 -7.73
C ARG A 33 23.03 -3.68 -7.81
N PRO A 34 21.94 -3.19 -7.21
CA PRO A 34 20.63 -3.78 -7.42
C PRO A 34 20.19 -3.58 -8.87
N GLU A 35 19.60 -4.62 -9.44
CA GLU A 35 19.08 -4.63 -10.81
C GLU A 35 17.56 -4.79 -10.81
N MET A 36 16.90 -4.22 -11.81
CA MET A 36 15.46 -4.40 -12.00
C MET A 36 15.23 -5.77 -12.64
N ALA A 37 14.99 -6.79 -11.83
CA ALA A 37 14.89 -8.19 -12.27
C ALA A 37 13.87 -8.42 -13.41
N ASN A 38 12.79 -7.64 -13.45
CA ASN A 38 11.75 -7.75 -14.47
C ASN A 38 12.13 -7.15 -15.84
N PHE A 39 13.24 -6.41 -15.94
CA PHE A 39 13.71 -5.74 -17.16
C PHE A 39 14.99 -6.39 -17.71
N LYS A 40 15.24 -7.65 -17.36
CA LYS A 40 16.38 -8.41 -17.89
C LYS A 40 16.11 -9.03 -19.27
N MET A 41 14.90 -8.87 -19.80
CA MET A 41 14.49 -9.41 -21.09
C MET A 41 14.91 -8.47 -22.23
N GLU A 42 15.34 -9.05 -23.35
CA GLU A 42 15.73 -8.26 -24.54
C GLU A 42 14.56 -7.38 -25.02
N GLY A 43 14.85 -6.10 -25.30
CA GLY A 43 13.87 -5.13 -25.79
C GLY A 43 13.04 -4.40 -24.72
N TYR A 44 13.26 -4.68 -23.42
CA TYR A 44 12.57 -4.01 -22.32
C TYR A 44 13.53 -3.20 -21.47
N ASP A 45 13.52 -1.87 -21.64
CA ASP A 45 14.26 -0.94 -20.79
C ASP A 45 13.33 -0.29 -19.75
N PHE A 46 13.84 -0.11 -18.53
CA PHE A 46 13.12 0.58 -17.49
C PHE A 46 13.27 2.10 -17.65
N ASP A 47 12.22 2.76 -18.12
CA ASP A 47 12.15 4.22 -18.17
C ASP A 47 11.23 4.78 -17.07
N ARG A 48 11.83 5.53 -16.15
CA ARG A 48 11.11 6.20 -15.03
C ARG A 48 10.32 7.42 -15.47
N THR A 49 10.58 7.94 -16.68
CA THR A 49 9.98 9.15 -17.24
C THR A 49 8.83 8.86 -18.19
N GLU A 50 8.53 7.58 -18.45
CA GLU A 50 7.40 7.22 -19.29
C GLU A 50 6.09 7.84 -18.80
N SER A 51 5.37 8.41 -19.75
CA SER A 51 4.10 9.08 -19.49
C SER A 51 3.06 8.08 -19.00
N ARG A 52 2.43 8.42 -17.88
CA ARG A 52 1.29 7.68 -17.32
C ARG A 52 -0.01 7.95 -18.06
N ALA A 53 -0.04 8.89 -19.00
CA ALA A 53 -1.24 9.28 -19.74
C ALA A 53 -1.86 8.15 -20.58
N ARG A 54 -1.12 7.06 -20.84
CA ARG A 54 -1.63 5.87 -21.50
C ARG A 54 -2.49 4.97 -20.60
N ALA A 55 -2.54 5.23 -19.29
CA ALA A 55 -3.45 4.52 -18.39
C ALA A 55 -4.86 5.10 -18.54
N THR A 56 -5.67 4.47 -19.40
CA THR A 56 -7.04 4.88 -19.72
C THR A 56 -8.00 3.72 -19.51
N TRP A 57 -9.31 3.97 -19.60
CA TRP A 57 -10.33 2.93 -19.55
C TRP A 57 -10.19 1.88 -20.67
N ASP A 58 -9.79 2.28 -21.89
CA ASP A 58 -9.49 1.32 -22.98
C ASP A 58 -8.30 0.42 -22.62
N THR A 59 -7.28 0.99 -21.99
CA THR A 59 -6.15 0.20 -21.47
C THR A 59 -6.60 -0.80 -20.41
N LEU A 60 -7.52 -0.42 -19.52
CA LEU A 60 -8.11 -1.33 -18.54
C LEU A 60 -8.88 -2.47 -19.21
N THR A 61 -9.72 -2.16 -20.21
CA THR A 61 -10.48 -3.18 -20.96
C THR A 61 -9.54 -4.19 -21.62
N ARG A 62 -8.49 -3.71 -22.31
CA ARG A 62 -7.50 -4.61 -22.94
C ARG A 62 -6.76 -5.46 -21.91
N LEU A 63 -6.38 -4.89 -20.77
CA LEU A 63 -5.75 -5.63 -19.68
C LEU A 63 -6.70 -6.70 -19.11
N ARG A 64 -7.97 -6.36 -18.96
CA ARG A 64 -9.00 -7.29 -18.49
C ARG A 64 -9.18 -8.46 -19.47
N ASP A 65 -9.15 -8.21 -20.78
CA ASP A 65 -9.26 -9.25 -21.81
C ASP A 65 -8.04 -10.20 -21.83
N LEU A 66 -6.84 -9.66 -21.57
CA LEU A 66 -5.60 -10.44 -21.56
C LEU A 66 -5.40 -11.25 -20.27
N TRP A 67 -5.99 -10.81 -19.15
CA TRP A 67 -5.83 -11.45 -17.85
C TRP A 67 -7.14 -12.15 -17.45
N PRO A 68 -7.21 -13.49 -17.39
CA PRO A 68 -8.42 -14.18 -16.92
C PRO A 68 -8.50 -14.31 -15.39
N GLY A 69 -7.43 -13.95 -14.66
CA GLY A 69 -7.35 -14.10 -13.20
C GLY A 69 -8.06 -12.99 -12.43
N LYS A 70 -7.79 -12.87 -11.12
CA LYS A 70 -8.30 -11.75 -10.31
C LYS A 70 -7.55 -10.46 -10.68
N LEU A 71 -8.29 -9.41 -11.02
CA LEU A 71 -7.76 -8.09 -11.35
C LEU A 71 -8.09 -7.11 -10.24
N VAL A 72 -7.06 -6.46 -9.71
CA VAL A 72 -7.19 -5.46 -8.65
C VAL A 72 -6.62 -4.15 -9.13
N VAL A 73 -7.41 -3.06 -9.04
CA VAL A 73 -6.94 -1.72 -9.39
C VAL A 73 -6.58 -0.94 -8.14
N LYS A 74 -5.34 -0.44 -8.09
CA LYS A 74 -4.77 0.25 -6.93
C LYS A 74 -4.65 1.75 -7.18
N GLY A 75 -4.92 2.54 -6.14
CA GLY A 75 -4.81 4.00 -6.18
C GLY A 75 -6.14 4.71 -6.28
N VAL A 76 -7.24 4.01 -5.95
CA VAL A 76 -8.59 4.56 -6.07
C VAL A 76 -8.90 5.41 -4.84
N LEU A 77 -9.23 6.68 -5.06
CA LEU A 77 -9.56 7.65 -4.01
C LEU A 77 -10.83 8.44 -4.34
N ASP A 78 -11.63 7.93 -5.26
CA ASP A 78 -12.88 8.54 -5.71
C ASP A 78 -13.98 7.47 -5.80
N ILE A 79 -15.22 7.86 -5.48
CA ILE A 79 -16.37 6.94 -5.42
C ILE A 79 -16.87 6.62 -6.83
N GLU A 80 -16.87 7.59 -7.74
CA GLU A 80 -17.32 7.39 -9.12
C GLU A 80 -16.37 6.47 -9.87
N ASP A 81 -15.06 6.66 -9.70
CA ASP A 81 -14.04 5.75 -10.23
C ASP A 81 -14.21 4.33 -9.66
N ALA A 82 -14.48 4.19 -8.37
CA ALA A 82 -14.70 2.89 -7.73
C ALA A 82 -15.91 2.15 -8.36
N ARG A 83 -17.03 2.85 -8.61
CA ARG A 83 -18.21 2.29 -9.30
C ARG A 83 -17.89 1.90 -10.75
N ALA A 84 -17.19 2.77 -11.47
CA ALA A 84 -16.81 2.53 -12.85
C ALA A 84 -15.89 1.32 -12.99
N LEU A 85 -14.90 1.16 -12.08
CA LEU A 85 -14.02 0.00 -12.03
C LEU A 85 -14.78 -1.29 -11.76
N ARG A 86 -15.69 -1.31 -10.78
CA ARG A 86 -16.57 -2.46 -10.54
C ARG A 86 -17.38 -2.82 -11.78
N SER A 87 -17.96 -1.82 -12.44
CA SER A 87 -18.76 -2.01 -13.66
C SER A 87 -17.94 -2.52 -14.84
N ALA A 88 -16.64 -2.19 -14.89
CA ALA A 88 -15.69 -2.65 -15.88
C ALA A 88 -15.15 -4.09 -15.63
N GLY A 89 -15.67 -4.81 -14.63
CA GLY A 89 -15.27 -6.20 -14.35
C GLY A 89 -13.96 -6.34 -13.58
N VAL A 90 -13.56 -5.30 -12.84
CA VAL A 90 -12.49 -5.39 -11.84
C VAL A 90 -13.00 -6.18 -10.63
N ASP A 91 -12.20 -7.10 -10.11
CA ASP A 91 -12.60 -8.01 -9.03
C ASP A 91 -12.49 -7.36 -7.63
N ALA A 92 -11.57 -6.41 -7.46
CA ALA A 92 -11.37 -5.66 -6.22
C ALA A 92 -10.69 -4.32 -6.50
N ILE A 93 -10.78 -3.38 -5.57
CA ILE A 93 -9.99 -2.14 -5.63
C ILE A 93 -9.16 -1.98 -4.38
N GLN A 94 -8.00 -1.32 -4.52
CA GLN A 94 -7.18 -0.92 -3.40
C GLN A 94 -7.23 0.59 -3.21
N VAL A 95 -7.86 1.01 -2.11
CA VAL A 95 -7.93 2.39 -1.66
C VAL A 95 -6.56 2.82 -1.15
N SER A 96 -5.93 3.76 -1.86
CA SER A 96 -4.51 4.05 -1.68
C SER A 96 -4.11 5.43 -2.21
N SER A 97 -3.32 6.18 -1.44
CA SER A 97 -2.62 7.39 -1.94
C SER A 97 -1.16 7.11 -2.32
N HIS A 98 -0.82 5.84 -2.51
CA HIS A 98 0.56 5.40 -2.75
C HIS A 98 1.51 5.84 -1.61
N GLY A 99 1.00 5.85 -0.37
CA GLY A 99 1.74 6.32 0.80
C GLY A 99 2.01 7.83 0.81
N ALA A 100 1.11 8.61 0.20
CA ALA A 100 1.18 10.07 0.02
C ALA A 100 2.40 10.55 -0.80
N ARG A 101 2.82 9.77 -1.80
CA ARG A 101 4.04 10.05 -2.59
C ARG A 101 3.78 10.58 -4.01
N GLN A 102 2.53 10.62 -4.44
CA GLN A 102 2.16 11.00 -5.81
C GLN A 102 1.47 12.36 -5.85
N LEU A 103 0.47 12.59 -5.00
CA LEU A 103 -0.25 13.84 -4.90
C LEU A 103 -0.45 14.20 -3.42
N GLU A 104 0.23 15.24 -2.95
CA GLU A 104 0.17 15.70 -1.55
C GLU A 104 -1.25 16.17 -1.17
N ALA A 105 -1.97 16.77 -2.11
CA ALA A 105 -3.32 17.29 -1.91
C ALA A 105 -4.43 16.24 -2.12
N SER A 106 -4.10 14.95 -2.20
CA SER A 106 -5.11 13.89 -2.31
C SER A 106 -5.96 13.80 -1.04
N PRO A 107 -7.23 13.36 -1.12
CA PRO A 107 -8.03 13.11 0.08
C PRO A 107 -7.38 12.04 0.97
N ALA A 108 -7.74 12.03 2.26
CA ALA A 108 -7.27 11.02 3.19
C ALA A 108 -7.80 9.63 2.80
N PRO A 109 -6.94 8.64 2.50
CA PRO A 109 -7.40 7.33 2.02
C PRO A 109 -8.34 6.61 3.00
N ILE A 110 -8.12 6.77 4.31
CA ILE A 110 -8.94 6.11 5.34
C ILE A 110 -10.39 6.63 5.34
N GLU A 111 -10.60 7.90 4.99
CA GLU A 111 -11.94 8.48 4.84
C GLU A 111 -12.61 7.95 3.57
N MET A 112 -11.83 7.88 2.47
CA MET A 112 -12.32 7.32 1.21
C MET A 112 -12.67 5.84 1.32
N LEU A 113 -11.94 5.05 2.12
CA LEU A 113 -12.27 3.64 2.37
C LEU A 113 -13.70 3.48 2.88
N SER A 114 -14.07 4.25 3.90
CA SER A 114 -15.40 4.18 4.51
C SER A 114 -16.50 4.63 3.54
N ASN A 115 -16.25 5.70 2.79
CA ASN A 115 -17.19 6.22 1.80
C ASN A 115 -17.40 5.24 0.63
N ILE A 116 -16.31 4.67 0.11
CA ILE A 116 -16.35 3.68 -0.97
C ILE A 116 -17.03 2.38 -0.49
N ARG A 117 -16.76 1.90 0.73
CA ARG A 117 -17.49 0.75 1.29
C ARG A 117 -18.98 1.01 1.40
N SER A 118 -19.37 2.19 1.89
CA SER A 118 -20.78 2.57 2.02
C SER A 118 -21.50 2.54 0.68
N ASP A 119 -20.79 2.88 -0.39
CA ASP A 119 -21.32 2.93 -1.74
C ASP A 119 -21.37 1.58 -2.45
N LEU A 120 -20.26 0.83 -2.45
CA LEU A 120 -20.16 -0.44 -3.18
C LEU A 120 -20.85 -1.60 -2.46
N GLY A 121 -21.16 -1.44 -1.17
CA GLY A 121 -21.77 -2.47 -0.33
C GLY A 121 -20.75 -3.51 0.14
N PRO A 122 -21.18 -4.50 0.94
CA PRO A 122 -20.28 -5.46 1.59
C PRO A 122 -19.67 -6.51 0.65
N ASP A 123 -20.31 -6.79 -0.50
CA ASP A 123 -19.93 -7.93 -1.34
C ASP A 123 -18.75 -7.65 -2.29
N PHE A 124 -18.40 -6.38 -2.50
CA PHE A 124 -17.28 -6.01 -3.35
C PHE A 124 -15.98 -5.93 -2.55
N SER A 125 -14.93 -6.62 -2.98
CA SER A 125 -13.69 -6.68 -2.21
C SER A 125 -12.94 -5.34 -2.22
N LEU A 126 -12.61 -4.83 -1.04
CA LEU A 126 -11.84 -3.60 -0.83
C LEU A 126 -10.53 -3.90 -0.13
N PHE A 127 -9.44 -3.50 -0.74
CA PHE A 127 -8.11 -3.54 -0.14
C PHE A 127 -7.75 -2.14 0.34
N TYR A 128 -6.89 -2.04 1.34
CA TYR A 128 -6.44 -0.77 1.90
C TYR A 128 -4.93 -0.73 2.11
N ASP A 129 -4.30 0.42 1.87
CA ASP A 129 -2.95 0.74 2.33
C ASP A 129 -2.89 2.22 2.78
N SER A 130 -1.68 2.75 2.96
CA SER A 130 -1.42 4.17 3.27
C SER A 130 -1.65 4.51 4.75
N GLY A 131 -0.52 4.58 5.48
CA GLY A 131 -0.49 5.05 6.87
C GLY A 131 -0.64 3.96 7.93
N ILE A 132 -0.53 2.68 7.58
CA ILE A 132 -0.54 1.58 8.56
C ILE A 132 0.83 1.49 9.26
N TRP A 133 0.82 1.62 10.59
CA TRP A 133 1.99 1.51 11.45
C TRP A 133 1.83 0.51 12.59
N SER A 134 0.60 0.27 13.05
CA SER A 134 0.31 -0.62 14.19
C SER A 134 -0.81 -1.61 13.89
N GLY A 135 -0.99 -2.59 14.79
CA GLY A 135 -2.13 -3.50 14.76
C GLY A 135 -3.47 -2.80 14.98
N GLU A 136 -3.49 -1.66 15.69
CA GLU A 136 -4.68 -0.81 15.84
C GLU A 136 -5.08 -0.16 14.51
N ASP A 137 -4.10 0.30 13.71
CA ASP A 137 -4.37 0.85 12.38
C ASP A 137 -4.98 -0.21 11.46
N VAL A 138 -4.46 -1.45 11.53
CA VAL A 138 -5.01 -2.61 10.81
C VAL A 138 -6.46 -2.84 11.22
N LEU A 139 -6.74 -2.92 12.53
CA LEU A 139 -8.09 -3.12 13.03
C LEU A 139 -9.03 -2.00 12.55
N LYS A 140 -8.60 -0.74 12.61
CA LYS A 140 -9.37 0.41 12.17
C LYS A 140 -9.74 0.30 10.69
N ALA A 141 -8.79 -0.04 9.82
CA ALA A 141 -9.04 -0.21 8.39
C ALA A 141 -10.03 -1.36 8.11
N LEU A 142 -9.85 -2.51 8.76
CA LEU A 142 -10.78 -3.65 8.65
C LEU A 142 -12.19 -3.26 9.10
N THR A 143 -12.31 -2.60 10.25
CA THR A 143 -13.61 -2.19 10.80
C THR A 143 -14.29 -1.13 9.90
N LEU A 144 -13.51 -0.30 9.20
CA LEU A 144 -14.01 0.67 8.20
C LEU A 144 -14.36 0.05 6.84
N GLY A 145 -14.18 -1.26 6.68
CA GLY A 145 -14.65 -2.01 5.54
C GLY A 145 -13.56 -2.46 4.57
N ALA A 146 -12.28 -2.46 4.95
CA ALA A 146 -11.28 -3.19 4.19
C ALA A 146 -11.43 -4.70 4.44
N ASP A 147 -11.29 -5.50 3.39
CA ASP A 147 -11.15 -6.96 3.46
C ASP A 147 -9.67 -7.38 3.60
N PHE A 148 -8.75 -6.56 3.07
CA PHE A 148 -7.31 -6.78 3.14
C PHE A 148 -6.57 -5.48 3.43
N VAL A 149 -5.56 -5.53 4.29
CA VAL A 149 -4.70 -4.38 4.64
C VAL A 149 -3.26 -4.68 4.24
N PHE A 150 -2.65 -3.74 3.52
CA PHE A 150 -1.28 -3.83 3.01
C PHE A 150 -0.37 -2.86 3.75
N VAL A 151 0.82 -3.33 4.09
CA VAL A 151 1.84 -2.55 4.80
C VAL A 151 3.02 -2.23 3.89
N GLY A 152 3.54 -1.01 4.00
CA GLY A 152 4.60 -0.49 3.14
C GLY A 152 5.86 -0.14 3.91
N ARG A 153 5.90 1.06 4.52
CA ARG A 153 7.11 1.60 5.16
C ARG A 153 7.60 0.74 6.33
N ILE A 154 6.71 0.23 7.19
CA ILE A 154 7.12 -0.61 8.32
C ILE A 154 7.86 -1.87 7.83
N LEU A 155 7.42 -2.47 6.72
CA LEU A 155 8.06 -3.60 6.07
C LEU A 155 9.46 -3.22 5.56
N GLN A 156 9.57 -2.06 4.91
CA GLN A 156 10.85 -1.54 4.43
C GLN A 156 11.83 -1.24 5.58
N PHE A 157 11.36 -0.74 6.71
CA PHE A 157 12.20 -0.50 7.88
C PHE A 157 12.66 -1.79 8.54
N ALA A 158 11.75 -2.76 8.70
CA ALA A 158 12.05 -4.06 9.28
C ALA A 158 13.12 -4.82 8.48
N ILE A 159 12.96 -4.91 7.15
CA ILE A 159 13.95 -5.58 6.30
C ILE A 159 15.29 -4.81 6.25
N ALA A 160 15.27 -3.47 6.27
CA ALA A 160 16.48 -2.67 6.30
C ALA A 160 17.25 -2.81 7.63
N ALA A 161 16.53 -2.99 8.74
CA ALA A 161 17.12 -3.13 10.07
C ALA A 161 17.75 -4.51 10.29
N ALA A 162 17.04 -5.59 9.99
CA ALA A 162 17.46 -6.95 10.35
C ALA A 162 17.15 -8.02 9.29
N GLY A 163 16.84 -7.63 8.05
CA GLY A 163 16.53 -8.58 6.99
C GLY A 163 15.28 -9.39 7.29
N GLU A 164 15.33 -10.69 7.00
CA GLU A 164 14.22 -11.63 7.23
C GLU A 164 13.79 -11.71 8.70
N ALA A 165 14.74 -11.82 9.63
CA ALA A 165 14.43 -11.82 11.07
C ALA A 165 13.71 -10.54 11.52
N GLY A 166 14.03 -9.40 10.89
CA GLY A 166 13.31 -8.14 11.14
C GLY A 166 11.87 -8.18 10.65
N LEU A 167 11.63 -8.82 9.49
CA LEU A 167 10.29 -9.00 8.94
C LEU A 167 9.43 -9.92 9.82
N GLU A 168 10.00 -11.02 10.31
CA GLU A 168 9.34 -11.94 11.24
C GLU A 168 8.95 -11.20 12.52
N GLN A 169 9.89 -10.48 13.14
CA GLN A 169 9.62 -9.70 14.34
C GLN A 169 8.54 -8.62 14.12
N MET A 170 8.59 -7.91 12.99
CA MET A 170 7.56 -6.94 12.62
C MET A 170 6.19 -7.59 12.52
N TRP A 171 6.10 -8.76 11.87
CA TRP A 171 4.85 -9.49 11.72
C TRP A 171 4.29 -9.96 13.07
N ASP A 172 5.15 -10.45 13.96
CA ASP A 172 4.76 -10.85 15.32
C ASP A 172 4.21 -9.68 16.12
N VAL A 173 4.92 -8.54 16.13
CA VAL A 173 4.47 -7.32 16.82
C VAL A 173 3.13 -6.84 16.28
N LEU A 174 3.00 -6.72 14.96
CA LEU A 174 1.77 -6.26 14.32
C LEU A 174 0.59 -7.18 14.64
N SER A 175 0.82 -8.50 14.65
CA SER A 175 -0.19 -9.50 14.98
C SER A 175 -0.61 -9.44 16.45
N GLN A 176 0.34 -9.26 17.37
CA GLN A 176 0.07 -9.11 18.80
C GLN A 176 -0.72 -7.84 19.09
N GLU A 177 -0.33 -6.70 18.51
CA GLU A 177 -1.04 -5.43 18.65
C GLU A 177 -2.48 -5.55 18.13
N LEU A 178 -2.67 -6.19 16.96
CA LEU A 178 -4.01 -6.42 16.40
C LEU A 178 -4.85 -7.28 17.37
N SER A 179 -4.28 -8.37 17.89
CA SER A 179 -4.96 -9.22 18.86
C SER A 179 -5.34 -8.48 20.14
N ILE A 180 -4.48 -7.60 20.65
CA ILE A 180 -4.75 -6.77 21.83
C ILE A 180 -5.86 -5.77 21.54
N ALA A 181 -5.80 -5.06 20.40
CA ALA A 181 -6.81 -4.09 19.99
C ALA A 181 -8.19 -4.76 19.79
N MET A 182 -8.22 -5.96 19.21
CA MET A 182 -9.43 -6.76 19.09
C MET A 182 -10.00 -7.13 20.47
N ALA A 183 -9.17 -7.61 21.40
CA ALA A 183 -9.60 -7.93 22.75
C ALA A 183 -10.18 -6.71 23.48
N GLN A 184 -9.53 -5.55 23.36
CA GLN A 184 -9.98 -4.29 23.98
C GLN A 184 -11.29 -3.76 23.39
N THR A 185 -11.59 -4.10 22.13
CA THR A 185 -12.84 -3.74 21.45
C THR A 185 -13.91 -4.83 21.49
N GLY A 186 -13.66 -5.93 22.20
CA GLY A 186 -14.60 -7.05 22.35
C GLY A 186 -14.75 -7.90 21.09
N GLN A 187 -13.83 -7.80 20.14
CA GLN A 187 -13.86 -8.53 18.87
C GLN A 187 -13.15 -9.88 19.00
N THR A 188 -13.85 -10.96 18.65
CA THR A 188 -13.30 -12.33 18.67
C THR A 188 -13.09 -12.91 17.28
N LYS A 189 -13.46 -12.16 16.23
CA LYS A 189 -13.31 -12.53 14.82
C LYS A 189 -12.96 -11.27 14.02
N LEU A 190 -12.11 -11.42 13.00
CA LEU A 190 -11.77 -10.31 12.10
C LEU A 190 -12.99 -9.82 11.29
N ASN A 191 -13.92 -10.74 10.98
CA ASN A 191 -15.13 -10.44 10.20
C ASN A 191 -16.37 -10.18 11.09
N GLY A 192 -16.16 -9.69 12.32
CA GLY A 192 -17.23 -9.51 13.30
C GLY A 192 -17.83 -8.10 13.28
N ASP A 193 -18.93 -7.95 12.54
CA ASP A 193 -19.92 -6.89 12.73
C ASP A 193 -19.44 -5.43 12.53
N HIS A 194 -19.75 -4.87 11.34
CA HIS A 194 -19.56 -3.43 11.04
C HIS A 194 -20.42 -2.50 11.92
N SER A 195 -21.26 -3.02 12.83
CA SER A 195 -22.13 -2.24 13.73
C SER A 195 -21.39 -1.30 14.69
N LEU A 196 -20.11 -1.56 15.01
CA LEU A 196 -19.33 -0.68 15.89
C LEU A 196 -19.15 0.72 15.29
N TRP A 197 -19.06 0.84 13.96
CA TRP A 197 -18.97 2.14 13.29
C TRP A 197 -20.32 2.80 13.06
N GLN A 198 -21.38 2.01 12.84
CA GLN A 198 -22.75 2.56 12.75
C GLN A 198 -23.11 3.32 14.04
N ARG A 199 -22.81 2.73 15.20
CA ARG A 199 -23.05 3.35 16.52
C ARG A 199 -22.35 4.69 16.74
N LYS A 200 -21.20 4.94 16.10
CA LYS A 200 -20.47 6.22 16.24
C LYS A 200 -21.05 7.32 15.35
N ARG A 201 -21.60 7.00 14.17
CA ARG A 201 -22.35 7.96 13.34
C ARG A 201 -23.60 8.45 14.06
N ASP A 202 -24.29 7.56 14.77
CA ASP A 202 -25.47 7.90 15.56
C ASP A 202 -25.14 8.81 16.76
N PHE A 203 -23.92 8.73 17.29
CA PHE A 203 -23.47 9.54 18.43
C PHE A 203 -23.01 10.96 18.08
N VAL A 204 -22.57 11.19 16.83
CA VAL A 204 -22.08 12.51 16.36
C VAL A 204 -23.18 13.26 15.57
N GLY A 205 -24.32 12.62 15.33
CA GLY A 205 -25.52 13.21 14.73
C GLY A 205 -26.49 13.88 15.71
N HIS A 206 -26.05 14.19 16.93
CA HIS A 206 -26.80 14.96 17.94
C HIS A 206 -26.07 16.25 18.28
#